data_AF-A0A7W1K0D4-F1
#
_entry.id   AF-A0A7W1K0D4-F1
#
_cell.length_a   1.000
_cell.length_b   1.000
_cell.length_c   1.000
_cell.angle_alpha   90.00
_cell.angle_beta   90.00
_cell.angle_gamma   90.00
#
_symmetry.space_group_name_H-M   'P 1'
#
loop_
_entity.id
_entity.type
_entity.pdbx_description
1 polymer ?
#
loop_
_entity_poly.entity_id
_entity_poly.type
_entity_poly.pdbx_seq_one_letter_code
_entity_poly.pdbx_strand_id
1 'polypeptide(L)'
;MRSLMEIMVGSCEDTGEQLSAHLEGELTGLRRLRVRLHLAGCSVCSAAARSLRKTIERLHQLDDGFTPGPSPSVVPAVLERIRESHQE
;
A
#
# COMPACT_ATOMS: atom_id res chain seq x y z
N MET A 1 -8.80 31.74 3.91
CA MET A 1 -7.48 31.77 3.21
C MET A 1 -6.69 30.58 3.73
N ARG A 2 -6.35 29.59 2.89
CA ARG A 2 -5.53 28.44 3.31
C ARG A 2 -4.07 28.88 3.48
N SER A 3 -3.39 28.39 4.51
CA SER A 3 -1.98 28.72 4.75
C SER A 3 -1.12 28.10 3.65
N LEU A 4 -0.06 28.79 3.20
CA LEU A 4 0.90 28.24 2.23
C LEU A 4 1.49 26.91 2.72
N MET A 5 1.63 26.75 4.04
CA MET A 5 2.09 25.52 4.66
C MET A 5 1.07 24.38 4.55
N GLU A 6 -0.24 24.66 4.59
CA GLU A 6 -1.29 23.66 4.33
C GLU A 6 -1.32 23.22 2.87
N ILE A 7 -0.98 24.10 1.93
CA ILE A 7 -0.95 23.78 0.50
C ILE A 7 0.27 22.89 0.19
N MET A 8 1.42 23.15 0.82
CA MET A 8 2.64 22.39 0.60
C MET A 8 2.68 21.07 1.38
N VAL A 9 2.24 21.07 2.64
CA VAL A 9 2.32 19.91 3.55
C VAL A 9 1.01 19.10 3.57
N GLY A 10 -0.11 19.67 3.13
CA GLY A 10 -1.42 19.00 3.18
C GLY A 10 -2.12 19.18 4.53
N SER A 11 -3.45 19.10 4.51
CA SER A 11 -4.28 19.12 5.73
C SER A 11 -4.39 17.72 6.35
N CYS A 12 -4.85 17.64 7.60
CA CYS A 12 -5.13 16.36 8.25
C CYS A 12 -6.19 15.55 7.49
N GLU A 13 -7.19 16.23 6.93
CA GLU A 13 -8.26 15.63 6.12
C GLU A 13 -7.70 15.00 4.84
N ASP A 14 -6.99 15.77 4.01
CA ASP A 14 -6.35 15.30 2.76
C ASP A 14 -5.34 14.18 3.03
N THR A 15 -4.58 14.28 4.12
CA THR A 15 -3.63 13.25 4.53
C THR A 15 -4.33 11.97 4.97
N GLY A 16 -5.43 12.09 5.72
CA GLY A 16 -6.23 10.97 6.20
C GLY A 16 -6.78 10.11 5.07
N GLU A 17 -7.35 10.74 4.03
CA GLU A 17 -7.86 10.07 2.83
C GLU A 17 -6.77 9.33 2.06
N GLN A 18 -5.53 9.82 2.12
CA GLN A 18 -4.39 9.25 1.40
C GLN A 18 -3.59 8.21 2.21
N LEU A 19 -3.97 7.91 3.46
CA LEU A 19 -3.18 7.02 4.32
C LEU A 19 -3.08 5.58 3.79
N SER A 20 -4.16 5.01 3.27
CA SER A 20 -4.14 3.63 2.72
C SER A 20 -3.20 3.54 1.52
N ALA A 21 -3.43 4.37 0.50
CA ALA A 21 -2.56 4.48 -0.68
C ALA A 21 -1.10 4.79 -0.32
N HIS A 22 -0.85 5.56 0.75
CA HIS A 22 0.51 5.80 1.24
C HIS A 22 1.17 4.53 1.78
N LEU A 23 0.44 3.76 2.60
CA LEU A 23 0.95 2.55 3.24
C LEU A 23 1.15 1.40 2.24
N GLU A 24 0.31 1.33 1.23
CA GLU A 24 0.37 0.35 0.14
C GLU A 24 1.35 0.77 -0.96
N GLY A 25 1.95 1.96 -0.86
CA GLY A 25 2.99 2.43 -1.78
C GLY A 25 2.47 2.96 -3.12
N GLU A 26 1.16 3.14 -3.26
CA GLU A 26 0.49 3.60 -4.49
C GLU A 26 0.70 5.10 -4.76
N LEU A 27 1.04 5.88 -3.73
CA LEU A 27 1.32 7.31 -3.90
C LEU A 27 2.69 7.56 -4.54
N THR A 28 2.70 8.44 -5.54
CA THR A 28 3.90 8.87 -6.26
C THR A 28 4.09 10.39 -6.23
N GLY A 29 5.31 10.83 -6.58
CA GLY A 29 5.64 12.25 -6.76
C GLY A 29 5.28 13.16 -5.57
N LEU A 30 4.66 14.30 -5.89
CA LEU A 30 4.31 15.33 -4.91
C LEU A 30 3.31 14.86 -3.86
N ARG A 31 2.38 13.97 -4.21
CA ARG A 31 1.39 13.44 -3.24
C ARG A 31 2.07 12.63 -2.15
N ARG A 32 3.01 11.76 -2.55
CA ARG A 32 3.83 10.98 -1.61
C ARG A 32 4.65 11.89 -0.69
N LEU A 33 5.26 12.93 -1.25
CA LEU A 33 6.07 13.89 -0.49
C LEU A 33 5.22 14.65 0.53
N ARG A 34 4.05 15.16 0.11
CA ARG A 34 3.12 15.90 0.96
C ARG A 34 2.71 15.09 2.18
N VAL A 35 2.20 13.87 1.97
CA VAL A 35 1.80 12.97 3.06
C VAL A 35 2.96 12.70 4.01
N ARG A 36 4.18 12.46 3.50
CA ARG A 36 5.37 12.25 4.36
C ARG A 36 5.71 13.46 5.21
N LEU A 37 5.69 14.66 4.64
CA LEU A 37 5.93 15.90 5.38
C LEU A 37 4.88 16.11 6.47
N HIS A 38 3.60 15.83 6.16
CA HIS A 38 2.53 15.95 7.14
C HIS A 38 2.72 14.96 8.30
N LEU A 39 3.02 13.69 8.00
CA LEU A 39 3.24 12.66 9.00
C LEU A 39 4.46 12.94 9.90
N ALA A 40 5.45 13.68 9.39
CA ALA A 40 6.60 14.13 10.18
C ALA A 40 6.23 15.26 11.17
N GLY A 41 5.26 16.12 10.82
CA GLY A 41 4.87 17.28 11.64
C GLY A 41 3.60 17.09 12.47
N CYS A 42 2.75 16.10 12.15
CA CYS A 42 1.44 15.90 12.78
C CYS A 42 1.38 14.59 13.56
N SER A 43 1.37 14.69 14.90
CA SER A 43 1.31 13.53 15.79
C SER A 43 0.03 12.69 15.63
N VAL A 44 -1.09 13.34 15.33
CA VAL A 44 -2.41 12.69 15.14
C VAL A 44 -2.40 11.82 13.90
N CYS A 45 -2.05 12.37 12.73
CA CYS A 45 -1.98 11.61 11.48
C CYS A 45 -0.89 10.53 11.56
N SER A 46 0.23 10.81 12.23
CA SER A 46 1.28 9.82 12.48
C SER A 46 0.79 8.63 13.32
N ALA A 47 -0.03 8.88 14.35
CA ALA A 47 -0.65 7.82 15.15
C ALA A 47 -1.67 7.01 14.34
N ALA A 48 -2.50 7.68 13.54
CA ALA A 48 -3.46 7.03 12.64
C ALA A 48 -2.75 6.11 11.63
N ALA A 49 -1.68 6.60 10.98
CA ALA A 49 -0.88 5.82 10.04
C ALA A 49 -0.28 4.56 10.69
N ARG A 50 0.24 4.68 11.92
CA ARG A 50 0.74 3.51 12.69
C ARG A 50 -0.37 2.51 13.00
N SER A 51 -1.54 2.99 13.40
CA SER A 51 -2.69 2.13 13.69
C SER A 51 -3.14 1.36 12.45
N LEU A 52 -3.33 2.07 11.34
CA LEU A 52 -3.72 1.47 10.06
C LEU A 52 -2.69 0.46 9.56
N ARG A 53 -1.39 0.76 9.66
CA ARG A 53 -0.32 -0.17 9.30
C ARG A 53 -0.42 -1.49 10.06
N LYS A 54 -0.67 -1.43 11.38
CA LYS A 54 -0.85 -2.64 12.21
C LYS A 54 -2.07 -3.45 11.77
N THR A 55 -3.16 -2.78 11.38
CA THR A 55 -4.35 -3.45 10.86
C THR A 55 -4.05 -4.18 9.55
N ILE A 56 -3.41 -3.51 8.59
CA ILE A 56 -3.01 -4.11 7.31
C ILE A 56 -2.09 -5.30 7.52
N GLU A 57 -1.09 -5.17 8.39
CA GLU A 57 -0.16 -6.26 8.71
C GLU A 57 -0.88 -7.49 9.28
N ARG A 58 -1.87 -7.29 10.16
CA ARG A 58 -2.72 -8.39 10.66
C ARG A 58 -3.57 -9.02 9.58
N LEU A 59 -4.08 -8.24 8.63
CA LEU A 59 -4.84 -8.76 7.50
C LEU A 59 -3.94 -9.62 6.59
N HIS A 60 -2.71 -9.19 6.32
CA HIS A 60 -1.76 -10.00 5.57
C HIS A 60 -1.41 -11.31 6.28
N GLN A 61 -1.24 -11.29 7.61
CA GLN A 61 -1.01 -12.52 8.39
C GLN A 61 -2.19 -13.50 8.33
N LEU A 62 -3.42 -13.02 8.14
CA LEU A 62 -4.59 -13.87 7.91
C LEU A 62 -4.58 -14.47 6.50
N ASP A 63 -4.17 -13.68 5.50
CA ASP A 63 -4.08 -14.09 4.10
C ASP A 63 -2.98 -15.14 3.84
N ASP A 64 -1.85 -15.06 4.57
CA ASP A 64 -0.79 -16.07 4.51
C ASP A 64 -1.29 -17.49 4.86
N GLY A 65 -2.38 -17.60 5.64
CA GLY A 65 -3.06 -18.86 5.94
C GLY A 65 -4.16 -19.25 4.94
N PHE A 66 -4.52 -18.34 4.04
CA PHE A 66 -5.57 -18.45 3.03
C PHE A 66 -5.00 -18.26 1.62
N THR A 67 -3.87 -18.87 1.28
CA THR A 67 -3.58 -19.11 -0.14
C THR A 67 -4.39 -20.34 -0.56
N PRO A 68 -5.48 -20.23 -1.34
CA PRO A 68 -6.05 -21.40 -1.98
C PRO A 68 -4.93 -22.04 -2.80
N GLY A 69 -4.52 -23.24 -2.41
CA GLY A 69 -3.48 -23.98 -3.12
C GLY A 69 -3.83 -24.00 -4.62
N PRO A 70 -2.83 -23.90 -5.52
CA PRO A 70 -3.11 -23.89 -6.94
C PRO A 70 -4.00 -25.08 -7.27
N SER A 71 -5.10 -24.82 -7.98
CA SER A 71 -5.97 -25.90 -8.46
C SER A 71 -5.07 -26.98 -9.10
N PRO A 72 -5.33 -28.28 -8.87
CA PRO A 72 -4.50 -29.36 -9.41
C PRO A 72 -4.35 -29.31 -10.95
N SER A 73 -5.19 -28.55 -11.65
CA SER A 73 -5.08 -28.27 -13.09
C SER A 73 -4.09 -27.15 -13.47
N VAL A 74 -3.74 -26.24 -12.56
CA VAL A 74 -2.90 -25.06 -12.84
C VAL A 74 -1.41 -25.43 -12.91
N VAL A 75 -0.95 -26.30 -12.01
CA VAL A 75 0.47 -26.70 -11.96
C VAL A 75 0.91 -27.41 -13.26
N PRO A 76 0.16 -28.38 -13.81
CA PRO A 76 0.51 -28.99 -15.10
C PRO A 76 0.51 -27.98 -16.25
N ALA A 77 -0.47 -27.07 -16.30
CA ALA A 77 -0.61 -26.09 -17.38
C ALA A 77 0.54 -25.06 -17.40
N VAL A 78 1.02 -24.62 -16.23
CA VAL A 78 2.19 -23.73 -16.13
C VAL A 78 3.47 -24.45 -16.56
N LEU A 79 3.64 -25.71 -16.17
CA LEU A 79 4.81 -26.50 -16.56
C LEU A 79 4.88 -26.75 -18.07
N GLU A 80 3.75 -27.00 -18.74
CA GLU A 80 3.72 -27.10 -20.21
C GLU A 80 4.14 -25.79 -20.86
N ARG A 81 3.60 -24.66 -20.40
CA ARG A 81 3.94 -23.34 -20.97
C ARG A 81 5.42 -22.99 -20.85
N ILE A 82 6.06 -23.33 -19.73
CA ILE A 82 7.50 -23.12 -19.53
C ILE A 82 8.30 -23.98 -20.51
N ARG A 83 7.91 -25.25 -20.73
CA ARG A 83 8.61 -26.14 -21.68
C ARG A 83 8.52 -25.63 -23.12
N GLU A 84 7.35 -25.14 -23.52
CA GLU A 84 7.13 -24.56 -24.86
C GLU A 84 8.03 -23.34 -25.09
N SER A 85 8.15 -22.44 -24.10
CA SER A 85 8.98 -21.21 -24.23
C SER A 85 10.51 -21.44 -24.28
N HIS A 86 10.98 -22.64 -23.96
CA HIS A 86 12.40 -22.99 -23.96
C HIS A 86 12.81 -23.86 -25.16
N GLN A 87 11.90 -24.12 -26.10
CA GLN A 87 12.15 -24.89 -27.33
C GLN A 87 12.27 -24.02 -28.60
N GLU A 88 12.21 -22.69 -28.46
CA GLU A 88 12.49 -21.69 -29.51
C GLU A 88 13.90 -21.11 -29.36
#